data_AF-A0A133VH39-F1
#
_entry.id   AF-A0A133VH39-F1
#
_cell.length_a   1.000
_cell.length_b   1.000
_cell.length_c   1.000
_cell.angle_alpha   90.00
_cell.angle_beta   90.00
_cell.angle_gamma   90.00
#
_symmetry.space_group_name_H-M   'P 1'
#
loop_
_entity.id
_entity.type
_entity.pdbx_description
1 polymer ?
#
loop_
_entity_poly.entity_id
_entity_poly.type
_entity_poly.pdbx_seq_one_letter_code
_entity_poly.pdbx_strand_id
1 'polypeptide(L)'
;MTYKKYNVELEEKEKDYLERFTSTGKHSARDIRRARTLLLSDRGKTDKEIADILGVSTRTVSRTRKQYVTEGLEQALHDKPRPGQPKKLSSSQEAQIIAIACSDPPEGRKRWTLELLREEALEHGIVGEISTEPIRILLKEHGSIRNEAIC
;
A
#
# COMPACT_ATOMS: atom_id res chain seq x y z
N MET A 1 -32.30 20.26 13.68
CA MET A 1 -32.02 19.67 12.35
C MET A 1 -30.52 19.58 12.16
N THR A 2 -29.98 18.37 12.20
CA THR A 2 -28.54 18.14 12.05
C THR A 2 -28.21 18.15 10.56
N TYR A 3 -27.63 19.24 10.06
CA TYR A 3 -27.21 19.35 8.66
C TYR A 3 -26.08 18.36 8.40
N LYS A 4 -26.38 17.25 7.73
CA LYS A 4 -25.38 16.26 7.34
C LYS A 4 -24.90 16.59 5.93
N LYS A 5 -23.61 16.92 5.77
CA LYS A 5 -23.02 17.32 4.47
C LYS A 5 -23.08 16.23 3.37
N TYR A 6 -23.11 14.94 3.74
CA TYR A 6 -23.02 13.82 2.80
C TYR A 6 -24.13 12.78 3.05
N ASN A 7 -25.34 12.97 2.53
CA ASN A 7 -26.44 12.05 2.78
C ASN A 7 -26.16 10.65 2.21
N VAL A 8 -26.42 9.60 3.00
CA VAL A 8 -26.25 8.21 2.55
C VAL A 8 -27.64 7.66 2.30
N GLU A 9 -27.91 7.30 1.05
CA GLU A 9 -29.12 6.62 0.60
C GLU A 9 -28.63 5.41 -0.17
N LEU A 10 -28.81 4.21 0.39
CA LEU A 10 -28.37 2.97 -0.23
C LEU A 10 -29.43 2.47 -1.21
N GLU A 11 -29.01 2.01 -2.38
CA GLU A 11 -29.91 1.21 -3.22
C GLU A 11 -30.21 -0.14 -2.54
N GLU A 12 -31.37 -0.75 -2.82
CA GLU A 12 -31.74 -2.04 -2.20
C GLU A 12 -30.67 -3.12 -2.46
N LYS A 13 -30.07 -3.13 -3.66
CA LYS A 13 -28.96 -4.03 -4.01
C LYS A 13 -27.71 -3.82 -3.15
N GLU A 14 -27.41 -2.57 -2.78
CA GLU A 14 -26.25 -2.23 -1.96
C GLU A 14 -26.49 -2.58 -0.50
N LYS A 15 -27.71 -2.37 -0.03
CA LYS A 15 -28.15 -2.77 1.31
C LYS A 15 -28.09 -4.29 1.48
N ASP A 16 -28.67 -5.06 0.55
CA ASP A 16 -28.60 -6.52 0.56
C ASP A 16 -27.14 -7.01 0.55
N TYR A 17 -26.29 -6.39 -0.28
CA TYR A 17 -24.87 -6.68 -0.33
C TYR A 17 -24.21 -6.41 1.03
N LEU A 18 -24.43 -5.25 1.65
CA LEU A 18 -23.82 -4.88 2.92
C LEU A 18 -24.30 -5.76 4.09
N GLU A 19 -25.56 -6.17 4.09
CA GLU A 19 -26.10 -7.10 5.09
C GLU A 19 -25.45 -8.49 4.97
N ARG A 20 -25.26 -8.99 3.74
CA ARG A 20 -24.47 -10.21 3.51
C ARG A 20 -22.99 -10.03 3.85
N PHE A 21 -22.38 -8.92 3.46
CA PHE A 21 -20.97 -8.60 3.70
C PHE A 21 -20.64 -8.56 5.19
N THR A 22 -21.57 -8.11 6.02
CA THR A 22 -21.36 -8.04 7.48
C THR A 22 -21.67 -9.34 8.22
N SER A 23 -22.37 -10.28 7.58
CA SER A 23 -22.80 -11.55 8.19
C SER A 23 -22.04 -12.78 7.67
N THR A 24 -21.37 -12.67 6.52
CA THR A 24 -20.69 -13.78 5.85
C THR A 24 -19.24 -13.46 5.51
N GLY A 25 -18.44 -14.49 5.24
CA GLY A 25 -17.07 -14.34 4.75
C GLY A 25 -16.03 -13.93 5.82
N LYS A 26 -14.81 -13.65 5.36
CA LYS A 26 -13.71 -13.12 6.18
C LYS A 26 -13.35 -11.74 5.65
N HIS A 27 -13.76 -10.71 6.37
CA HIS A 27 -13.46 -9.31 6.04
C HIS A 27 -12.69 -8.65 7.17
N SER A 28 -11.94 -7.58 6.86
CA SER A 28 -11.22 -6.87 7.90
C SER A 28 -12.20 -6.20 8.86
N ALA A 29 -11.82 -6.06 10.13
CA ALA A 29 -12.63 -5.35 11.12
C ALA A 29 -12.89 -3.88 10.72
N ARG A 30 -12.09 -3.30 9.82
CA ARG A 30 -12.28 -1.94 9.30
C ARG A 30 -13.38 -1.92 8.24
N ASP A 31 -13.38 -2.89 7.31
CA ASP A 31 -14.39 -2.98 6.25
C ASP A 31 -15.77 -3.27 6.85
N ILE A 32 -15.86 -4.21 7.80
CA ILE A 32 -17.12 -4.52 8.49
C ILE A 32 -17.67 -3.28 9.22
N ARG A 33 -16.81 -2.48 9.86
CA ARG A 33 -17.23 -1.23 10.51
C ARG A 33 -17.74 -0.20 9.51
N ARG A 34 -17.11 -0.07 8.35
CA ARG A 34 -17.56 0.83 7.27
C ARG A 34 -18.92 0.40 6.72
N ALA A 35 -19.09 -0.89 6.45
CA ALA A 35 -20.38 -1.46 6.05
C ALA A 35 -21.49 -1.15 7.07
N ARG A 36 -21.24 -1.41 8.36
CA ARG A 36 -22.21 -1.09 9.44
C ARG A 36 -22.48 0.42 9.55
N THR A 37 -21.47 1.25 9.30
CA THR A 37 -21.63 2.72 9.28
C THR A 37 -22.62 3.14 8.20
N LEU A 38 -22.51 2.59 6.99
CA LEU A 38 -23.41 2.89 5.88
C LEU A 38 -24.83 2.41 6.16
N LEU A 39 -24.99 1.15 6.60
CA LEU A 39 -26.31 0.59 6.98
C LEU A 39 -27.02 1.41 8.06
N LEU A 40 -26.30 1.85 9.10
CA LEU A 40 -26.90 2.69 10.14
C LEU A 40 -27.21 4.11 9.66
N SER A 41 -26.37 4.65 8.76
CA SER A 41 -26.59 5.97 8.17
C SER A 41 -27.86 6.00 7.32
N ASP A 42 -28.06 4.96 6.51
CA ASP A 42 -29.25 4.74 5.68
C ASP A 42 -30.53 4.61 6.52
N ARG A 43 -30.44 3.92 7.67
CA ARG A 43 -31.52 3.85 8.68
C ARG A 43 -31.77 5.18 9.43
N GLY A 44 -31.16 6.28 9.01
CA GLY A 44 -31.38 7.62 9.54
C GLY A 44 -30.62 7.96 10.82
N LYS A 45 -29.76 7.07 11.35
CA LYS A 45 -29.00 7.33 12.58
C LYS A 45 -28.07 8.53 12.43
N THR A 46 -27.94 9.32 13.50
CA THR A 46 -27.02 10.45 13.55
C THR A 46 -25.57 9.99 13.67
N ASP A 47 -24.61 10.81 13.22
CA ASP A 47 -23.20 10.45 13.31
C ASP A 47 -22.76 10.16 14.75
N LYS A 48 -23.39 10.80 15.75
CA LYS A 48 -23.17 10.56 17.17
C LYS A 48 -23.68 9.18 17.59
N GLU A 49 -24.93 8.84 17.26
CA GLU A 49 -25.46 7.50 17.57
C GLU A 49 -24.64 6.39 16.91
N ILE A 50 -24.22 6.57 15.65
CA ILE A 50 -23.40 5.58 14.94
C ILE A 50 -22.03 5.44 15.61
N ALA A 51 -21.41 6.56 15.97
CA ALA A 51 -20.13 6.59 16.70
C ALA A 51 -20.22 5.81 18.02
N ASP A 52 -21.29 6.04 18.79
CA ASP A 52 -21.55 5.36 20.06
C ASP A 52 -21.80 3.86 19.87
N ILE A 53 -22.62 3.47 18.88
CA ILE A 53 -22.93 2.06 18.55
C ILE A 53 -21.68 1.29 18.11
N LEU A 54 -20.79 1.91 17.32
CA LEU A 54 -19.64 1.24 16.72
C LEU A 54 -18.33 1.44 17.50
N GLY A 55 -18.33 2.25 18.56
CA GLY A 55 -17.14 2.58 19.34
C GLY A 55 -16.07 3.32 18.53
N VAL A 56 -16.48 4.25 17.67
CA VAL A 56 -15.58 5.04 16.81
C VAL A 56 -15.84 6.53 16.95
N SER A 57 -14.93 7.37 16.43
CA SER A 57 -15.20 8.82 16.40
C SER A 57 -16.24 9.20 15.35
N THR A 58 -16.98 10.27 15.59
CA THR A 58 -17.88 10.89 14.59
C THR A 58 -17.15 11.29 13.31
N ARG A 59 -15.85 11.64 13.40
CA ARG A 59 -14.98 11.90 12.23
C ARG A 59 -14.81 10.66 11.36
N THR A 60 -14.70 9.47 11.95
CA THR A 60 -14.64 8.21 11.21
C THR A 60 -15.94 7.97 10.45
N VAL A 61 -17.09 8.17 11.11
CA VAL A 61 -18.41 8.04 10.48
C VAL A 61 -18.54 9.00 9.30
N SER A 62 -18.24 10.29 9.53
CA SER A 62 -18.29 11.32 8.49
C SER A 62 -17.39 11.02 7.29
N ARG A 63 -16.20 10.46 7.51
CA ARG A 63 -15.27 10.05 6.43
C ARG A 63 -15.84 8.91 5.59
N THR A 64 -16.37 7.86 6.22
CA THR A 64 -16.99 6.74 5.49
C THR A 64 -18.16 7.22 4.64
N ARG A 65 -19.04 8.05 5.21
CA ARG A 65 -20.18 8.62 4.49
C ARG A 65 -19.74 9.50 3.31
N LYS A 66 -18.76 10.39 3.54
CA LYS A 66 -18.18 11.19 2.47
C LYS A 66 -17.68 10.30 1.33
N GLN A 67 -16.91 9.27 1.65
CA GLN A 67 -16.29 8.42 0.65
C GLN A 67 -17.32 7.64 -0.16
N TYR A 68 -18.40 7.17 0.47
CA TYR A 68 -19.53 6.57 -0.25
C TYR A 68 -20.17 7.55 -1.23
N VAL A 69 -20.51 8.75 -0.76
CA VAL A 69 -21.18 9.77 -1.61
C VAL A 69 -20.30 10.25 -2.75
N THR A 70 -18.97 10.33 -2.57
CA THR A 70 -18.07 10.87 -3.58
C THR A 70 -17.41 9.82 -4.47
N GLU A 71 -17.24 8.59 -3.99
CA GLU A 71 -16.44 7.55 -4.67
C GLU A 71 -17.19 6.21 -4.83
N GLY A 72 -18.40 6.06 -4.26
CA GLY A 72 -19.21 4.85 -4.34
C GLY A 72 -18.89 3.79 -3.27
N LEU A 73 -19.65 2.69 -3.33
CA LEU A 73 -19.65 1.63 -2.32
C LEU A 73 -18.29 0.93 -2.15
N GLU A 74 -17.72 0.45 -3.26
CA GLU A 74 -16.46 -0.30 -3.25
C GLU A 74 -15.33 0.52 -2.62
N GLN A 75 -15.23 1.80 -2.99
CA GLN A 75 -14.21 2.72 -2.48
C GLN A 75 -14.47 3.11 -1.02
N ALA A 76 -15.73 3.13 -0.58
CA ALA A 76 -16.07 3.39 0.82
C ALA A 76 -15.77 2.21 1.74
N LEU A 77 -15.81 0.99 1.19
CA LEU A 77 -15.64 -0.24 1.95
C LEU A 77 -14.16 -0.58 2.14
N HIS A 78 -13.39 -0.55 1.05
CA HIS A 78 -12.01 -1.04 1.03
C HIS A 78 -10.97 0.07 1.16
N ASP A 79 -9.84 -0.26 1.80
CA ASP A 79 -8.68 0.62 1.79
C ASP A 79 -8.07 0.64 0.38
N LYS A 80 -7.74 1.85 -0.10
CA LYS A 80 -6.92 1.98 -1.31
C LYS A 80 -5.58 1.28 -1.09
N PRO A 81 -5.05 0.58 -2.11
CA PRO A 81 -3.69 0.05 -2.05
C PRO A 81 -2.75 1.17 -1.62
N ARG A 82 -2.00 0.93 -0.55
CA ARG A 82 -0.94 1.85 -0.14
C ARG A 82 0.26 1.50 -1.00
N PRO A 83 0.65 2.33 -1.98
CA PRO A 83 1.94 2.15 -2.60
C PRO A 83 2.95 2.21 -1.46
N GLY A 84 3.76 1.16 -1.31
CA GLY A 84 4.83 1.13 -0.32
C GLY A 84 5.83 2.27 -0.58
N GLN A 85 6.93 2.29 0.17
CA GLN A 85 8.00 3.21 -0.16
C GLN A 85 8.44 2.99 -1.62
N PRO A 86 8.52 4.04 -2.46
CA PRO A 86 9.00 3.88 -3.82
C PRO A 86 10.41 3.27 -3.81
N LYS A 87 10.71 2.45 -4.81
CA LYS A 87 12.05 1.89 -4.97
C LYS A 87 13.08 3.02 -5.04
N LYS A 88 14.20 2.84 -4.34
CA LYS A 88 15.32 3.81 -4.32
C LYS A 88 16.10 3.83 -5.64
N LEU A 89 15.95 2.80 -6.46
CA LEU A 89 16.55 2.69 -7.79
C LEU A 89 15.44 2.74 -8.84
N SER A 90 15.65 3.52 -9.89
CA SER A 90 14.83 3.47 -11.09
C SER A 90 15.16 2.22 -11.92
N SER A 91 14.25 1.78 -12.78
CA SER A 91 14.47 0.60 -13.64
C SER A 91 15.71 0.72 -14.52
N SER A 92 16.09 1.94 -14.95
CA SER A 92 17.33 2.18 -15.69
C SER A 92 18.57 1.91 -14.83
N GLN A 93 18.56 2.39 -13.59
CA GLN A 93 19.67 2.20 -12.65
C GLN A 93 19.79 0.73 -12.25
N GLU A 94 18.66 0.05 -12.03
CA GLU A 94 18.60 -1.39 -11.77
C GLU A 94 19.29 -2.18 -12.90
N ALA A 95 18.93 -1.90 -14.16
CA ALA A 95 19.51 -2.57 -15.32
C ALA A 95 21.03 -2.33 -15.45
N GLN A 96 21.50 -1.11 -15.20
CA GLN A 96 22.93 -0.78 -15.25
C GLN A 96 23.72 -1.47 -14.13
N ILE A 97 23.19 -1.49 -12.90
CA ILE A 97 23.83 -2.20 -11.78
C ILE A 97 23.89 -3.70 -12.01
N ILE A 98 22.83 -4.29 -12.60
CA ILE A 98 22.82 -5.70 -12.99
C ILE A 98 23.88 -5.98 -14.06
N ALA A 99 24.02 -5.10 -15.06
CA ALA A 99 25.02 -5.26 -16.11
C ALA A 99 26.45 -5.28 -15.54
N ILE A 100 26.75 -4.38 -14.60
CA ILE A 100 28.05 -4.36 -13.88
C ILE A 100 28.23 -5.64 -13.07
N ALA A 101 27.21 -6.06 -12.31
CA ALA A 101 27.32 -7.25 -11.47
C ALA A 101 27.48 -8.55 -12.28
N CYS A 102 27.10 -8.54 -13.57
CA CYS A 102 27.29 -9.63 -14.52
C CYS A 102 28.63 -9.58 -15.28
N SER A 103 29.41 -8.50 -15.16
CA SER A 103 30.75 -8.41 -15.75
C SER A 103 31.84 -8.93 -14.81
N ASP A 104 33.06 -9.01 -15.30
CA ASP A 104 34.22 -9.31 -14.46
C ASP A 104 34.46 -8.18 -13.43
N PRO A 105 34.82 -8.53 -12.19
CA PRO A 105 35.18 -7.55 -11.18
C PRO A 105 36.46 -6.79 -11.57
N PRO A 106 36.64 -5.55 -11.06
CA PRO A 106 37.81 -4.73 -11.36
C PRO A 106 39.12 -5.41 -10.92
N GLU A 107 40.21 -4.99 -11.55
CA GLU A 107 41.52 -5.61 -11.39
C GLU A 107 41.95 -5.69 -9.92
N GLY A 108 42.48 -6.85 -9.53
CA GLY A 108 42.87 -7.12 -8.13
C GLY A 108 41.72 -7.57 -7.21
N ARG A 109 40.47 -7.64 -7.70
CA ARG A 109 39.33 -8.21 -6.98
C ARG A 109 38.90 -9.52 -7.62
N LYS A 110 38.66 -10.55 -6.79
CA LYS A 110 38.18 -11.84 -7.30
C LYS A 110 36.66 -11.90 -7.49
N ARG A 111 35.90 -11.03 -6.81
CA ARG A 111 34.42 -11.03 -6.80
C ARG A 111 33.86 -9.64 -6.54
N TRP A 112 32.64 -9.44 -7.01
CA TRP A 112 31.80 -8.31 -6.62
C TRP A 112 31.37 -8.40 -5.16
N THR A 113 31.66 -7.35 -4.39
CA THR A 113 31.03 -7.11 -3.09
C THR A 113 29.99 -6.00 -3.23
N LEU A 114 29.08 -5.89 -2.25
CA LEU A 114 28.07 -4.83 -2.29
C LEU A 114 28.68 -3.42 -2.24
N GLU A 115 29.75 -3.23 -1.46
CA GLU A 115 30.47 -1.95 -1.43
C GLU A 115 31.16 -1.66 -2.77
N LEU A 116 31.75 -2.67 -3.41
CA LEU A 116 32.40 -2.49 -4.71
C LEU A 116 31.38 -2.13 -5.80
N LEU A 117 30.21 -2.77 -5.81
CA LEU A 117 29.12 -2.41 -6.72
C LEU A 117 28.57 -1.01 -6.45
N ARG A 118 28.55 -0.58 -5.18
CA ARG A 118 28.15 0.78 -4.81
C ARG A 118 29.17 1.81 -5.30
N GLU A 119 30.45 1.56 -5.07
CA GLU A 119 31.55 2.42 -5.52
C GLU A 119 31.53 2.56 -7.05
N GLU A 120 31.44 1.44 -7.78
CA GLU A 120 31.35 1.44 -9.23
C GLU A 120 30.09 2.19 -9.72
N ALA A 121 28.94 1.96 -9.09
CA ALA A 121 27.72 2.67 -9.47
C ALA A 121 27.78 4.18 -9.21
N LEU A 122 28.54 4.62 -8.20
CA LEU A 122 28.81 6.03 -7.94
C LEU A 122 29.78 6.61 -8.97
N GLU A 123 30.87 5.89 -9.29
CA GLU A 123 31.90 6.31 -10.24
C GLU A 123 31.35 6.47 -11.66
N HIS A 124 30.48 5.56 -12.09
CA HIS A 124 29.80 5.63 -13.39
C HIS A 124 28.60 6.59 -13.41
N GLY A 125 28.31 7.28 -12.30
CA GLY A 125 27.20 8.23 -12.20
C GLY A 125 25.82 7.60 -12.33
N ILE A 126 25.71 6.29 -12.10
CA ILE A 126 24.44 5.54 -12.18
C ILE A 126 23.55 5.93 -11.01
N VAL A 127 24.12 6.08 -9.82
CA VAL A 127 23.41 6.46 -8.60
C VAL A 127 24.09 7.65 -7.91
N GLY A 128 23.32 8.43 -7.15
CA GLY A 128 23.89 9.37 -6.17
C GLY A 128 24.30 8.66 -4.88
N GLU A 129 24.55 9.41 -3.81
CA GLU A 129 24.89 8.83 -2.50
C GLU A 129 23.76 7.92 -1.99
N ILE A 130 24.00 6.61 -2.04
CA ILE A 130 23.09 5.57 -1.57
C ILE A 130 23.80 4.61 -0.62
N SER A 131 23.04 3.93 0.25
CA SER A 131 23.54 2.77 0.99
C SER A 131 23.63 1.53 0.08
N THR A 132 24.24 0.45 0.57
CA THR A 132 24.31 -0.84 -0.14
C THR A 132 23.00 -1.63 -0.14
N GLU A 133 22.02 -1.28 0.70
CA GLU A 133 20.77 -2.03 0.84
C GLU A 133 19.88 -2.07 -0.42
N PRO A 134 19.71 -0.97 -1.21
CA PRO A 134 18.99 -1.03 -2.48
C PRO A 134 19.62 -2.00 -3.48
N ILE A 135 20.95 -2.03 -3.55
CA ILE A 135 21.71 -2.95 -4.41
C ILE A 135 21.47 -4.40 -3.94
N ARG A 136 21.53 -4.64 -2.61
CA ARG A 136 21.25 -5.97 -2.04
C ARG A 136 19.83 -6.46 -2.34
N ILE A 137 18.83 -5.60 -2.17
CA ILE A 137 17.42 -5.90 -2.48
C ILE A 137 17.27 -6.22 -3.98
N LEU A 138 17.84 -5.37 -4.84
CA LEU A 138 17.84 -5.57 -6.29
C LEU A 138 18.40 -6.95 -6.69
N LEU A 139 19.59 -7.30 -6.18
CA LEU A 139 20.24 -8.58 -6.49
C LEU A 139 19.47 -9.79 -5.93
N LYS A 140 18.75 -9.61 -4.82
CA LYS A 140 17.87 -10.64 -4.26
C LYS A 140 16.63 -10.86 -5.13
N GLU A 141 16.03 -9.80 -5.65
CA GLU A 141 14.82 -9.86 -6.50
C GLU A 141 15.12 -10.46 -7.88
N HIS A 142 16.26 -10.13 -8.49
CA HIS A 142 16.63 -10.58 -9.83
C HIS A 142 17.18 -12.02 -9.91
N GLY A 143 17.20 -12.74 -8.79
CA GLY A 143 17.61 -14.14 -8.77
C GLY A 143 19.13 -14.31 -8.87
N SER A 144 19.78 -14.42 -7.72
CA SER A 144 21.06 -15.11 -7.57
C SER A 144 22.17 -14.67 -8.54
N ILE A 145 22.70 -13.46 -8.34
CA ILE A 145 24.15 -13.26 -8.48
C ILE A 145 24.78 -13.79 -7.17
N ARG A 146 24.70 -15.12 -7.03
CA ARG A 146 25.36 -16.03 -6.08
C ARG A 146 25.73 -15.45 -4.72
N ASN A 147 24.77 -15.47 -3.79
CA ASN A 147 25.01 -15.33 -2.36
C ASN A 147 25.68 -16.57 -1.72
N GLU A 148 26.40 -17.37 -2.50
CA GLU A 148 27.03 -18.62 -2.04
C GLU A 148 28.52 -18.72 -2.31
N ALA A 149 29.13 -17.69 -2.88
CA ALA A 149 30.55 -17.72 -3.01
C ALA A 149 31.08 -16.28 -2.91
N ILE A 150 31.39 -15.94 -1.66
CA ILE A 150 32.63 -15.27 -1.27
C ILE A 150 33.79 -16.01 -1.94
N CYS A 151 34.86 -15.29 -2.29
CA CYS A 151 36.03 -15.91 -2.92
C CYS A 151 36.85 -16.77 -2.01
#